data_AF-A0A968UCW8-F1
#
_entry.id   AF-A0A968UCW8-F1
#
_cell.length_a   1.000
_cell.length_b   1.000
_cell.length_c   1.000
_cell.angle_alpha   90.00
_cell.angle_beta   90.00
_cell.angle_gamma   90.00
#
_symmetry.space_group_name_H-M   'P 1'
#
loop_
_entity.id
_entity.type
_entity.pdbx_description
1 polymer ?
#
loop_
_entity_poly.entity_id
_entity_poly.type
_entity_poly.pdbx_seq_one_letter_code
_entity_poly.pdbx_strand_id
1 'polypeptide(L)' 'MDTIAIQVDEEIAKAYREAEPSEQLKIQQLLNRWLKQTMQRRPLEAIIQDMQAQAQASGLTQGILNEILADE' A
#
# COMPACT_ATOMS: atom_id res chain seq x y z
N MET A 1 -6.07 18.96 -1.05
CA MET A 1 -5.79 18.10 0.11
C MET A 1 -7.03 18.17 0.97
N ASP A 2 -7.49 17.04 1.50
CA ASP A 2 -8.56 17.00 2.49
C ASP A 2 -7.99 16.87 3.90
N THR A 3 -8.72 17.40 4.88
CA THR A 3 -8.30 17.38 6.29
C THR A 3 -9.08 16.30 7.04
N ILE A 4 -8.35 15.43 7.73
CA ILE A 4 -8.90 14.47 8.70
C ILE A 4 -8.35 14.79 10.09
N ALA A 5 -9.15 14.55 11.13
CA ALA A 5 -8.70 14.65 12.51
C ALA A 5 -8.24 13.27 13.00
N ILE A 6 -7.00 13.18 13.47
CA ILE A 6 -6.41 11.96 14.04
C ILE A 6 -6.15 12.23 15.52
N GLN A 7 -6.70 11.38 16.40
CA GLN A 7 -6.37 11.44 17.82
C GLN A 7 -4.97 10.85 18.03
N VAL A 8 -4.15 11.57 18.78
CA VAL A 8 -2.79 11.20 19.16
C VAL A 8 -2.62 11.44 20.65
N ASP A 9 -1.57 10.88 21.24
CA ASP A 9 -1.25 11.12 22.65
C ASP A 9 -1.04 12.62 22.94
N GLU A 10 -1.40 13.05 24.14
CA GLU A 10 -1.37 14.46 24.55
C GLU A 10 0.03 15.08 24.38
N GLU A 11 1.08 14.32 24.73
CA GLU A 11 2.47 14.74 24.59
C GLU A 11 2.82 15.06 23.13
N ILE A 12 2.40 14.19 22.20
CA ILE A 12 2.64 14.37 20.76
C ILE A 12 1.89 15.59 20.25
N ALA A 13 0.62 15.75 20.66
CA ALA A 13 -0.19 16.90 20.28
C ALA A 13 0.42 18.23 20.75
N LYS A 14 1.00 18.24 21.96
CA LYS A 14 1.69 19.41 22.50
C LYS A 14 2.98 19.70 21.74
N ALA A 15 3.84 18.71 21.56
CA ALA A 15 5.09 18.85 20.83
C ALA A 15 4.88 19.34 19.38
N TYR A 16 3.86 18.81 18.69
CA TYR A 16 3.53 19.25 17.32
C TYR A 16 3.10 20.72 17.26
N ARG A 17 2.29 21.18 18.23
CA ARG A 17 1.83 22.58 18.29
C ARG A 17 2.96 23.56 18.62
N GLU A 18 3.93 23.13 19.42
CA GLU A 18 5.09 23.93 19.82
C GLU A 18 6.20 23.95 18.76
N ALA A 19 6.19 23.00 17.82
CA ALA A 19 7.16 22.92 16.73
C ALA A 19 7.02 24.07 15.73
N GLU A 20 8.14 24.43 15.10
CA GLU A 20 8.18 25.46 14.07
C GLU A 20 7.28 25.09 12.87
N PRO A 21 6.68 26.05 12.15
CA PRO A 21 5.80 25.77 11.00
C PRO A 21 6.47 24.90 9.93
N SER A 22 7.78 25.05 9.75
CA SER A 22 8.57 24.25 8.80
C SER A 22 8.69 22.78 9.23
N GLU A 23 8.74 22.50 10.52
CA GLU A 23 8.78 21.14 11.06
C GLU A 23 7.39 20.49 11.03
N GLN A 24 6.35 21.26 11.37
CA GLN A 24 4.95 20.81 11.24
C GLN A 24 4.63 20.34 9.82
N LEU A 25 5.09 21.08 8.81
CA LEU A 25 4.92 20.73 7.41
C LEU A 25 5.66 19.45 7.03
N LYS A 26 6.91 19.27 7.49
CA LYS A 26 7.69 18.04 7.25
C LYS A 26 6.98 16.82 7.84
N ILE A 27 6.50 16.95 9.09
CA ILE A 27 5.76 15.89 9.78
C ILE A 27 4.46 15.57 9.03
N GLN A 28 3.71 16.59 8.59
CA GLN A 28 2.49 16.40 7.80
C GLN A 28 2.77 15.62 6.50
N GLN A 29 3.85 15.94 5.78
CA GLN A 29 4.23 15.22 4.56
C GLN A 29 4.60 13.76 4.84
N LEU A 30 5.32 13.51 5.94
CA LEU A 30 5.69 12.15 6.35
C LEU A 30 4.45 11.31 6.69
N LEU A 31 3.53 11.87 7.49
CA LEU A 31 2.25 11.24 7.85
C LEU A 31 1.41 10.93 6.60
N ASN A 32 1.30 11.87 5.67
CA ASN A 32 0.56 11.64 4.42
C ASN A 32 1.16 10.48 3.59
N ARG A 33 2.50 10.41 3.50
CA ARG A 33 3.16 9.32 2.77
C ARG A 33 2.91 7.98 3.44
N TRP A 34 3.05 7.92 4.76
CA TRP A 34 2.81 6.72 5.54
C TRP A 34 1.34 6.27 5.44
N LEU A 35 0.38 7.19 5.61
CA LEU A 35 -1.05 6.90 5.43
C LEU A 35 -1.35 6.37 4.03
N LYS A 36 -0.78 6.96 2.99
CA LYS A 36 -0.95 6.49 1.62
C LYS A 36 -0.47 5.04 1.45
N GLN A 37 0.69 4.69 2.01
CA GLN A 37 1.23 3.32 1.93
C GLN A 37 0.39 2.33 2.73
N THR A 38 -0.01 2.68 3.96
CA THR A 38 -0.78 1.78 4.84
C THR A 38 -2.22 1.60 4.36
N MET A 39 -2.83 2.64 3.80
CA MET A 39 -4.21 2.59 3.28
C MET A 39 -4.28 2.05 1.84
N GLN A 40 -3.16 1.99 1.12
CA GLN A 40 -3.04 1.22 -0.12
C GLN A 40 -3.09 -0.27 0.21
N ARG A 41 -4.29 -0.77 0.52
CA ARG A 41 -4.59 -2.19 0.41
C ARG A 41 -4.40 -2.55 -1.05
N ARG A 42 -3.38 -3.36 -1.37
CA ARG A 42 -3.34 -3.99 -2.69
C ARG A 42 -4.63 -4.78 -2.82
N PRO A 43 -5.52 -4.45 -3.78
CA PRO A 43 -6.69 -5.26 -3.98
C PRO A 43 -6.24 -6.68 -4.30
N LEU A 44 -7.00 -7.67 -3.84
CA LEU A 44 -6.71 -9.07 -4.12
C LEU A 44 -6.54 -9.30 -5.63
N GLU A 45 -7.33 -8.59 -6.43
CA GLU A 45 -7.23 -8.55 -7.89
C GLU A 45 -5.84 -8.15 -8.39
N ALA A 46 -5.19 -7.15 -7.78
CA ALA A 46 -3.83 -6.76 -8.19
C ALA A 46 -2.80 -7.85 -7.84
N ILE A 47 -2.98 -8.52 -6.69
CA ILE A 47 -2.12 -9.64 -6.28
C ILE A 47 -2.31 -10.83 -7.23
N ILE A 48 -3.55 -11.16 -7.59
CA ILE A 48 -3.88 -12.23 -8.53
C ILE A 48 -3.30 -11.90 -9.92
N GLN A 49 -3.40 -10.65 -10.38
CA GLN A 49 -2.83 -10.24 -11.67
C GLN A 49 -1.30 -10.36 -11.69
N ASP A 50 -0.61 -9.93 -10.64
CA ASP A 50 0.85 -10.08 -10.53
C ASP A 50 1.25 -11.57 -10.53
N MET A 51 0.52 -12.41 -9.79
CA MET A 51 0.75 -13.86 -9.75
C MET A 51 0.51 -14.52 -11.11
N GLN A 52 -0.55 -14.14 -11.82
CA GLN A 52 -0.84 -14.64 -13.16
C GLN A 52 0.25 -14.23 -14.17
N ALA A 53 0.70 -12.97 -14.12
CA ALA A 53 1.78 -12.49 -14.97
C ALA A 53 3.10 -13.24 -14.70
N GLN A 54 3.41 -13.49 -13.42
CA GLN A 54 4.59 -14.25 -13.02
C GLN A 54 4.50 -15.73 -13.45
N ALA A 55 3.33 -16.34 -13.32
CA ALA A 55 3.07 -17.71 -13.77
C ALA A 55 3.28 -17.82 -15.29
N GLN A 56 2.69 -16.90 -16.07
CA GLN A 56 2.88 -16.85 -17.52
C GLN A 56 4.35 -16.67 -17.90
N ALA A 57 5.06 -15.74 -17.24
CA ALA A 57 6.49 -15.51 -17.48
C ALA A 57 7.36 -16.72 -17.11
N SER A 58 6.91 -17.53 -16.16
CA SER A 58 7.58 -18.79 -15.74
C SER A 58 7.18 -19.98 -16.61
N GLY A 59 6.46 -19.76 -17.71
CA GLY A 59 6.04 -20.81 -18.65
C GLY A 59 4.73 -21.50 -18.27
N LEU A 60 4.12 -21.19 -17.13
CA LEU A 60 2.78 -21.67 -16.75
C LEU A 60 1.73 -20.92 -17.57
N THR A 61 1.65 -21.29 -18.84
CA THR A 61 0.65 -20.79 -19.79
C THR A 61 -0.59 -21.66 -19.71
N GLN A 62 -1.72 -21.14 -20.20
CA GLN A 62 -2.95 -21.92 -20.34
C GLN A 62 -2.74 -23.18 -21.20
N GLY A 63 -1.78 -23.16 -22.14
CA GLY A 63 -1.41 -24.35 -22.92
C GLY A 63 -0.84 -25.46 -22.04
N ILE A 64 0.14 -25.15 -21.18
CA ILE A 64 0.75 -26.14 -20.27
C ILE A 64 -0.26 -26.61 -19.21
N LEU A 65 -1.10 -25.71 -18.69
CA LEU A 65 -2.16 -26.12 -17.75
C LEU A 65 -3.13 -27.11 -18.41
N ASN A 66 -3.53 -26.86 -19.66
CA ASN A 66 -4.39 -27.77 -20.40
C ASN A 66 -3.71 -29.11 -20.70
N GLU A 67 -2.40 -29.12 -20.97
CA GLU A 67 -1.64 -30.37 -21.13
C GLU A 67 -1.61 -31.18 -19.81
N ILE A 68 -1.36 -30.53 -18.68
CA ILE A 68 -1.37 -31.18 -17.36
C ILE A 68 -2.76 -31.73 -17.01
N LEU A 69 -3.83 -30.97 -17.30
CA LEU A 69 -5.21 -31.35 -17.01
C LEU A 69 -5.77 -32.39 -18.00
N ALA A 70 -5.14 -32.57 -19.16
CA ALA A 70 -5.52 -33.58 -20.15
C ALA A 70 -4.85 -34.94 -19.93
N ASP A 71 -3.92 -35.03 -18.97
CA ASP A 71 -3.22 -36.26 -18.58
C ASP A 71 -3.95 -37.03 -17.44
N GLU A 72 -5.20 -36.64 -17.13
CA GLU A 72 -6.20 -37.41 -16.35
C GLU A 72 -7.28 -38.01 -17.26
#